data_AF-A0A662RN57-F1
#
_entry.id   AF-A0A662RN57-F1
#
_cell.length_a   1.000
_cell.length_b   1.000
_cell.length_c   1.000
_cell.angle_alpha   90.00
_cell.angle_beta   90.00
_cell.angle_gamma   90.00
#
_symmetry.space_group_name_H-M   'P 1'
#
loop_
_entity.id
_entity.type
_entity.pdbx_description
1 polymer ?
#
loop_
_entity_poly.entity_id
_entity_poly.type
_entity_poly.pdbx_seq_one_letter_code
_entity_poly.pdbx_strand_id
1 'polypeptide(L)' 'TDVGGISGICVDGVNALIVRPKDPENIAEAMLRLVEDEELRRRLGKNGEELVMSNFSLDKVVMSTLDLYKEIVA' A
#
# COMPACT_ATOMS: atom_id res chain seq x y z
N THR A 1 9.59 -2.51 2.08
CA THR A 1 10.47 -2.32 3.25
C THR A 1 9.91 -1.20 4.10
N ASP A 2 10.13 -1.23 5.41
CA ASP A 2 9.71 -0.16 6.31
C ASP A 2 10.66 1.06 6.19
N VAL A 3 10.52 1.82 5.11
CA VAL A 3 11.35 3.00 4.83
C VAL A 3 10.48 4.08 4.18
N GLY A 4 10.60 5.31 4.67
CA GLY A 4 9.92 6.48 4.11
C GLY A 4 8.39 6.42 4.26
N GLY A 5 7.67 6.85 3.22
CA GLY A 5 6.20 6.87 3.23
C GLY A 5 5.53 5.50 3.11
N ILE A 6 6.30 4.41 2.96
CA ILE A 6 5.74 3.06 2.79
C ILE A 6 5.01 2.60 4.05
N SER A 7 5.51 2.93 5.24
CA SER A 7 4.89 2.51 6.52
C SER A 7 3.56 3.18 6.82
N GLY A 8 3.27 4.32 6.17
CA GLY A 8 1.96 4.97 6.24
C GLY A 8 0.90 4.36 5.32
N ILE A 9 1.28 3.43 4.45
CA ILE A 9 0.43 2.88 3.38
C ILE A 9 0.35 1.35 3.48
N CYS A 10 1.49 0.70 3.65
CA CYS A 10 1.62 -0.75 3.74
C CYS A 10 1.62 -1.21 5.19
N VAL A 11 0.72 -2.14 5.50
CA VAL A 11 0.59 -2.82 6.79
C VAL A 11 0.90 -4.30 6.57
N ASP A 12 1.94 -4.78 7.26
CA ASP A 12 2.44 -6.15 7.11
C ASP A 12 1.35 -7.18 7.43
N GLY A 13 1.22 -8.19 6.56
CA GLY A 13 0.21 -9.24 6.66
C GLY A 13 -1.23 -8.81 6.36
N VAL A 14 -1.50 -7.52 6.18
CA VAL A 14 -2.84 -6.97 5.88
C VAL A 14 -2.98 -6.66 4.39
N ASN A 15 -2.14 -5.79 3.85
CA ASN A 15 -2.16 -5.39 2.44
C ASN A 15 -0.78 -5.48 1.75
N ALA A 16 0.24 -5.93 2.48
CA ALA A 16 1.59 -6.11 2.00
C ALA A 16 2.33 -7.20 2.80
N LEU A 17 3.48 -7.64 2.29
CA LEU A 17 4.52 -8.29 3.07
C LEU A 17 5.71 -7.32 3.17
N ILE A 18 6.06 -6.91 4.39
CA ILE A 18 7.16 -5.99 4.63
C ILE A 18 8.45 -6.78 4.83
N VAL A 19 9.36 -6.60 3.87
CA VAL A 19 10.70 -7.20 3.90
C VAL A 19 11.76 -6.25 4.42
N ARG A 20 12.89 -6.78 4.88
CA ARG A 20 14.07 -6.00 5.26
C ARG A 20 14.76 -5.40 4.02
N PRO A 21 15.26 -4.15 4.10
CA PRO A 21 15.96 -3.55 2.98
C PRO A 21 17.30 -4.24 2.74
N LYS A 22 17.65 -4.45 1.47
CA LYS A 22 18.91 -5.08 1.02
C LYS A 22 19.12 -6.51 1.56
N ASP A 23 18.03 -7.26 1.72
CA ASP A 23 18.03 -8.64 2.20
C ASP A 23 17.39 -9.56 1.13
N PRO A 24 18.20 -10.09 0.19
CA PRO A 24 17.71 -10.94 -0.90
C PRO A 24 17.00 -12.20 -0.42
N GLU A 25 17.47 -12.82 0.68
CA GLU A 25 16.89 -14.02 1.25
C GLU A 25 15.48 -13.75 1.78
N ASN A 26 15.29 -12.65 2.51
CA ASN A 26 13.97 -12.27 3.03
C ASN A 26 13.00 -11.86 1.90
N ILE A 27 13.51 -11.26 0.83
CA ILE A 27 12.71 -10.99 -0.39
C ILE A 27 12.25 -12.31 -1.03
N ALA A 28 13.17 -13.26 -1.23
CA ALA A 28 12.87 -14.54 -1.83
C ALA A 28 11.83 -15.33 -1.00
N GLU A 29 11.98 -15.34 0.32
CA GLU A 29 11.02 -15.97 1.23
C GLU A 29 9.62 -15.36 1.11
N ALA A 30 9.51 -14.02 1.10
CA ALA A 30 8.23 -13.35 0.94
C ALA A 30 7.59 -13.63 -0.43
N MET A 31 8.40 -13.68 -1.50
CA MET A 31 7.91 -14.04 -2.84
C MET A 31 7.43 -15.49 -2.91
N LEU A 32 8.17 -16.44 -2.34
CA LEU A 32 7.77 -17.84 -2.28
C LEU A 32 6.46 -18.03 -1.52
N ARG A 33 6.31 -17.37 -0.36
CA ARG A 33 5.04 -17.37 0.37
C ARG A 33 3.86 -16.90 -0.48
N LEU A 34 4.03 -15.85 -1.28
CA LEU A 34 2.98 -15.38 -2.18
C LEU A 34 2.71 -16.33 -3.35
N VAL A 35 3.70 -17.09 -3.83
CA VAL A 35 3.52 -18.09 -4.88
C VAL A 35 2.75 -19.30 -4.34
N GLU A 36 3.14 -19.78 -3.16
CA GLU A 36 2.62 -21.01 -2.54
C GLU A 36 1.24 -20.82 -1.89
N ASP A 37 0.98 -19.65 -1.29
CA ASP A 37 -0.28 -19.36 -0.59
C ASP A 37 -1.18 -18.43 -1.43
N GLU A 38 -2.09 -19.04 -2.21
CA GLU A 38 -3.06 -18.31 -3.02
C GLU A 38 -4.02 -17.46 -2.19
N GLU A 39 -4.46 -17.94 -1.03
CA GLU A 39 -5.42 -17.24 -0.20
C GLU A 39 -4.79 -15.96 0.36
N LEU A 40 -3.57 -16.05 0.89
CA LEU A 40 -2.79 -14.90 1.32
C LEU A 40 -2.63 -13.91 0.18
N ARG A 41 -2.19 -14.37 -0.99
CA ARG A 41 -1.99 -13.51 -2.18
C ARG A 41 -3.26 -12.76 -2.56
N ARG A 42 -4.40 -13.43 -2.61
CA ARG A 42 -5.69 -12.81 -2.94
C ARG A 42 -6.14 -11.82 -1.87
N ARG A 43 -5.99 -12.17 -0.59
CA ARG A 43 -6.37 -11.31 0.53
C ARG A 43 -5.55 -10.02 0.56
N LEU A 44 -4.23 -10.12 0.45
CA LEU A 44 -3.35 -8.94 0.41
C LEU A 44 -3.67 -8.05 -0.78
N GLY A 45 -3.87 -8.65 -1.97
CA GLY A 45 -4.23 -7.90 -3.19
C GLY A 45 -5.56 -7.15 -3.06
N LYS A 46 -6.59 -7.81 -2.54
CA LYS A 46 -7.91 -7.20 -2.30
C LYS A 46 -7.83 -6.04 -1.31
N ASN A 47 -7.12 -6.23 -0.18
CA ASN A 47 -6.96 -5.17 0.82
C ASN A 47 -6.15 -3.98 0.27
N GLY A 48 -5.17 -4.24 -0.59
CA GLY A 48 -4.42 -3.19 -1.29
C GLY A 48 -5.29 -2.40 -2.27
N GLU A 49 -6.12 -3.08 -3.05
CA GLU A 49 -7.07 -2.46 -3.97
C GLU A 49 -8.09 -1.58 -3.23
N GLU A 50 -8.69 -2.09 -2.16
CA GLU A 50 -9.63 -1.35 -1.31
C GLU A 50 -8.97 -0.09 -0.71
N LEU A 51 -7.71 -0.17 -0.28
CA LEU A 51 -6.96 0.99 0.20
C LEU A 51 -6.81 2.08 -0.87
N VAL A 52 -6.44 1.69 -2.09
CA VAL A 52 -6.24 2.64 -3.21
C VAL A 52 -7.57 3.31 -3.56
N MET A 53 -8.64 2.54 -3.70
CA MET A 53 -9.97 3.06 -4.02
C MET A 53 -10.52 3.98 -2.91
N SER A 54 -10.21 3.69 -1.66
CA SER A 54 -10.68 4.47 -0.50
C SER A 54 -9.88 5.74 -0.25
N ASN A 55 -8.56 5.78 -0.52
CA ASN A 55 -7.72 6.90 -0.06
C ASN A 55 -6.88 7.57 -1.16
N PHE A 56 -6.63 6.88 -2.27
CA PHE A 56 -5.65 7.31 -3.27
C PHE A 56 -6.21 7.38 -4.70
N SER A 57 -7.53 7.41 -4.87
CA SER A 57 -8.12 7.63 -6.19
C SER A 57 -7.79 9.05 -6.68
N LEU A 58 -7.56 9.19 -7.99
CA LEU A 58 -7.24 10.48 -8.61
C LEU A 58 -8.29 11.54 -8.27
N ASP A 59 -9.57 11.17 -8.35
CA ASP A 59 -10.68 12.05 -8.03
C ASP A 59 -10.60 12.59 -6.59
N LYS A 60 -10.30 11.73 -5.61
CA LYS A 60 -10.15 12.15 -4.21
C LYS A 60 -8.99 13.12 -4.05
N VAL A 61 -7.83 12.80 -4.62
CA VAL A 61 -6.64 13.64 -4.51
C VAL A 61 -6.89 15.01 -5.15
N VAL A 62 -7.51 15.04 -6.33
CA VAL A 62 -7.86 16.30 -7.02
C VAL A 62 -8.86 17.10 -6.20
N MET A 63 -9.93 16.48 -5.69
CA MET A 63 -10.94 17.16 -4.89
C MET A 63 -10.33 17.74 -3.60
N SER A 64 -9.58 16.95 -2.84
CA SER A 64 -8.93 17.43 -1.61
C SER A 64 -7.94 18.56 -1.87
N THR A 65 -7.20 18.51 -2.98
CA THR A 65 -6.27 19.59 -3.35
C THR A 65 -7.02 20.85 -3.75
N LEU A 66 -8.10 20.72 -4.52
CA LEU A 66 -8.93 21.84 -4.95
C LEU A 66 -9.62 22.51 -3.76
N ASP A 67 -10.12 21.72 -2.81
CA ASP A 67 -10.79 22.25 -1.62
C ASP A 67 -9.80 23.04 -0.75
N LEU A 68 -8.56 22.55 -0.60
CA LEU A 68 -7.48 23.33 0.05
C LEU A 68 -7.20 24.66 -0.66
N TYR A 69 -7.17 24.68 -2.00
CA TYR A 69 -7.00 25.93 -2.74
C TYR A 69 -8.16 26.90 -2.54
N LYS A 70 -9.40 26.41 -2.46
CA LYS A 70 -10.57 27.25 -2.17
C LYS A 70 -10.51 27.84 -0.76
N GLU A 71 -10.07 27.08 0.24
CA GLU A 71 -9.91 27.56 1.62
C GLU A 71 -8.92 28.71 1.75
N ILE A 72 -7.86 28.72 0.95
CA ILE A 72 -6.79 29.74 1.01
C ILE A 72 -7.17 31.00 0.21
N VAL A 73 -8.01 30.87 -0.82
CA VAL A 73 -8.42 31.97 -1.70
C VAL A 73 -9.69 32.69 -1.20
N ALA A 74 -10.47 32.06 -0.32
CA ALA A 74 -11.63 32.66 0.35
C ALA A 74 -11.22 33.60 1.51
#